data_AF-A0A3P8JU04-F1
#
_entry.id   AF-A0A3P8JU04-F1
#
_cell.length_a   1.000
_cell.length_b   1.000
_cell.length_c   1.000
_cell.angle_alpha   90.00
_cell.angle_beta   90.00
_cell.angle_gamma   90.00
#
_symmetry.space_group_name_H-M   'P 1'
#
loop_
_entity.id
_entity.type
_entity.pdbx_description
1 polymer ?
#
loop_
_entity_poly.entity_id
_entity_poly.type
_entity_poly.pdbx_seq_one_letter_code
_entity_poly.pdbx_strand_id
1 'polypeptide(L)'
;MIFIALLATLVSAFYPHGGIHNGVVKAATGGRPTEAAKSDNWEFFGRDASGTRFAPYDQITPQNVKNLKVAWTYHTGRRLTGAGIGVDENTPLQIGDTLYSCTPLNVVTALDADTGKAALAL
;
A
#
# COMPACT_ATOMS: atom_id res chain seq x y z
N MET A 1 -17.30 -44.82 -7.68
CA MET A 1 -17.20 -43.98 -6.47
C MET A 1 -16.11 -42.90 -6.62
N ILE A 2 -14.86 -43.25 -6.95
CA ILE A 2 -13.77 -42.27 -7.20
C ILE A 2 -14.11 -41.22 -8.27
N PHE A 3 -14.68 -41.65 -9.40
CA PHE A 3 -14.99 -40.72 -10.50
C PHE A 3 -16.06 -39.69 -10.11
N ILE A 4 -17.05 -40.10 -9.32
CA ILE A 4 -18.11 -39.22 -8.82
C ILE A 4 -17.53 -38.20 -7.83
N ALA A 5 -16.62 -38.63 -6.95
CA ALA A 5 -15.94 -37.74 -6.02
C ALA A 5 -15.08 -36.69 -6.76
N LEU A 6 -14.31 -37.10 -7.78
CA LEU A 6 -13.50 -36.18 -8.59
C LEU A 6 -14.35 -35.17 -9.37
N LEU A 7 -15.49 -35.63 -9.90
CA LEU A 7 -16.42 -34.75 -10.60
C LEU A 7 -17.03 -33.71 -9.65
N ALA A 8 -17.42 -34.12 -8.44
CA ALA A 8 -17.96 -33.23 -7.43
C ALA A 8 -16.93 -32.18 -6.97
N THR A 9 -15.66 -32.56 -6.78
CA THR A 9 -14.60 -31.60 -6.45
C THR A 9 -14.32 -30.62 -7.59
N LEU A 10 -14.32 -31.10 -8.83
CA LEU A 10 -14.09 -30.25 -10.01
C LEU A 10 -15.21 -29.22 -10.17
N VAL A 11 -16.47 -29.64 -9.99
CA VAL A 11 -17.62 -28.73 -10.04
C VAL A 11 -17.54 -27.72 -8.90
N SER A 12 -17.26 -28.17 -7.66
CA SER A 12 -17.13 -27.28 -6.49
C SER A 12 -16.11 -26.16 -6.72
N ALA A 13 -14.97 -26.43 -7.38
CA ALA A 13 -13.92 -25.45 -7.62
C ALA A 13 -14.37 -24.21 -8.44
N PHE A 14 -15.47 -24.32 -9.19
CA PHE A 14 -16.04 -23.22 -9.97
C PHE A 14 -17.33 -22.65 -9.36
N TYR A 15 -17.79 -23.18 -8.23
CA TYR A 15 -18.86 -22.55 -7.46
C TYR A 15 -18.25 -21.49 -6.54
N PRO A 16 -18.82 -20.27 -6.48
CA PRO A 16 -18.31 -19.21 -5.64
C PRO A 16 -18.37 -19.64 -4.16
N HIS A 17 -17.21 -19.88 -3.57
CA HIS A 17 -17.06 -20.09 -2.15
C HIS A 17 -17.02 -18.73 -1.46
N GLY A 18 -17.79 -18.60 -0.36
CA GLY A 18 -18.05 -17.37 0.40
C GLY A 18 -17.11 -16.21 0.06
N GLY A 19 -17.59 -15.29 -0.78
CA GLY A 19 -16.81 -14.14 -1.18
C GLY A 19 -16.41 -13.34 0.05
N ILE A 20 -15.12 -13.06 0.21
CA ILE A 20 -14.69 -12.00 1.12
C ILE A 20 -15.06 -10.69 0.44
N HIS A 21 -16.28 -10.26 0.70
CA HIS A 21 -16.66 -8.89 0.48
C HIS A 21 -15.95 -8.12 1.59
N ASN A 22 -14.91 -7.36 1.25
CA ASN A 22 -14.64 -6.18 2.05
C ASN A 22 -15.95 -5.42 2.03
N GLY A 23 -16.63 -5.35 3.17
CA GLY A 23 -17.72 -4.40 3.33
C GLY A 23 -17.08 -3.06 3.09
N VAL A 24 -17.05 -2.60 1.84
CA VAL A 24 -16.84 -1.20 1.53
C VAL A 24 -17.95 -0.58 2.31
N VAL A 25 -17.60 0.04 3.44
CA VAL A 25 -18.51 0.87 4.21
C VAL A 25 -19.06 1.78 3.12
N LYS A 26 -20.31 1.54 2.70
CA LYS A 26 -20.94 2.32 1.65
C LYS A 26 -20.80 3.72 2.20
N ALA A 27 -19.91 4.53 1.60
CA ALA A 27 -19.59 5.85 2.13
C ALA A 27 -20.94 6.49 2.34
N ALA A 28 -21.30 6.71 3.62
CA ALA A 28 -22.64 7.15 3.93
C ALA A 28 -22.87 8.37 3.05
N THR A 29 -23.94 8.40 2.28
CA THR A 29 -24.28 9.49 1.34
C THR A 29 -24.68 10.75 2.11
N GLY A 30 -23.82 11.18 3.03
CA GLY A 30 -24.11 12.08 4.14
C GLY A 30 -23.14 11.91 5.34
N GLY A 31 -22.20 10.96 5.29
CA GLY A 31 -21.11 10.89 6.26
C GLY A 31 -20.15 12.03 6.02
N ARG A 32 -20.00 12.94 7.00
CA ARG A 32 -18.86 13.87 7.02
C ARG A 32 -17.59 13.06 6.70
N PRO A 33 -16.68 13.58 5.85
CA PRO A 33 -15.40 12.91 5.63
C PRO A 33 -14.85 12.52 6.99
N THR A 34 -14.55 11.24 7.18
CA THR A 34 -13.88 10.79 8.39
C THR A 34 -12.64 11.65 8.58
N GLU A 35 -12.23 11.89 9.81
CA GLU A 35 -11.04 12.70 10.10
C GLU A 35 -9.81 12.17 9.33
N ALA A 36 -9.73 10.85 9.14
CA ALA A 36 -8.78 10.17 8.28
C ALA A 36 -8.84 10.59 6.80
N ALA A 37 -10.02 10.85 6.22
CA ALA A 37 -10.14 11.33 4.84
C ALA A 37 -9.65 12.77 4.66
N LYS A 38 -9.67 13.56 5.75
CA LYS A 38 -9.14 14.94 5.81
C LYS A 38 -7.67 15.00 6.22
N SER A 39 -7.09 13.88 6.63
CA SER A 39 -5.69 13.81 7.02
C SER A 39 -4.79 13.92 5.79
N ASP A 40 -3.67 14.63 5.95
CA ASP A 40 -2.61 14.66 4.96
C ASP A 40 -1.74 13.38 5.01
N ASN A 41 -2.03 12.45 5.93
CA ASN A 41 -1.32 11.18 6.04
C ASN A 41 -1.71 10.17 4.94
N TRP A 42 -0.76 9.27 4.63
CA TRP A 42 -0.97 8.03 3.89
C TRP A 42 -0.82 6.83 4.85
N GLU A 43 -1.86 6.57 5.64
CA GLU A 43 -1.83 5.59 6.74
C GLU A 43 -2.14 4.15 6.30
N PHE A 44 -2.75 3.99 5.11
CA PHE A 44 -3.15 2.71 4.55
C PHE A 44 -2.49 2.50 3.18
N PHE A 45 -2.41 1.24 2.73
CA PHE A 45 -1.99 0.91 1.36
C PHE A 45 -2.75 1.71 0.29
N GLY A 46 -4.02 2.01 0.53
CA GLY A 46 -4.88 2.83 -0.33
C GLY A 46 -5.06 4.29 0.14
N ARG A 47 -4.08 4.86 0.85
CA ARG A 47 -4.10 6.14 1.58
C ARG A 47 -4.91 6.12 2.86
N ASP A 48 -6.21 5.89 2.75
CA ASP A 48 -7.16 5.89 3.87
C ASP A 48 -8.05 4.63 3.85
N ALA A 49 -8.98 4.54 4.82
CA ALA A 49 -9.89 3.40 4.95
C ALA A 49 -10.83 3.19 3.73
N SER A 50 -11.01 4.18 2.86
CA SER A 50 -11.78 4.05 1.61
C SER A 50 -11.00 3.30 0.52
N GLY A 51 -9.66 3.27 0.61
CA GLY A 51 -8.79 2.53 -0.29
C GLY A 51 -8.70 3.10 -1.71
N THR A 52 -9.09 4.35 -1.93
CA THR A 52 -9.18 4.96 -3.27
C THR A 52 -7.83 5.28 -3.90
N ARG A 53 -6.75 5.37 -3.10
CA ARG A 53 -5.43 5.86 -3.52
C ARG A 53 -5.45 7.29 -4.07
N PHE A 54 -6.49 8.05 -3.77
CA PHE A 54 -6.62 9.43 -4.23
C PHE A 54 -5.81 10.37 -3.34
N ALA A 55 -4.86 11.10 -3.93
CA ALA A 55 -4.11 12.16 -3.25
C ALA A 55 -4.86 13.50 -3.43
N PRO A 56 -5.31 14.16 -2.34
CA PRO A 56 -6.09 15.39 -2.44
C PRO A 56 -5.25 16.66 -2.63
N TYR A 57 -3.91 16.55 -2.68
CA TYR A 57 -3.01 17.68 -2.83
C TYR A 57 -2.91 18.11 -4.31
N ASP A 58 -2.87 19.42 -4.55
CA ASP A 58 -2.93 20.02 -5.89
C ASP A 58 -1.68 20.86 -6.24
N GLN A 59 -0.66 20.85 -5.39
CA GLN A 59 0.60 21.59 -5.61
C GLN A 59 1.32 21.13 -6.89
N ILE A 60 1.27 19.83 -7.20
CA ILE A 60 1.85 19.25 -8.42
C ILE A 60 0.72 19.08 -9.44
N THR A 61 0.89 19.71 -10.60
CA THR A 61 -0.10 19.77 -11.68
C THR A 61 0.50 19.32 -13.01
N PRO A 62 -0.32 18.98 -14.03
CA PRO A 62 0.19 18.67 -15.37
C PRO A 62 1.06 19.79 -15.97
N GLN A 63 0.86 21.04 -15.56
CA GLN A 63 1.61 22.19 -16.07
C GLN A 63 3.01 22.31 -15.45
N ASN A 64 3.19 21.87 -14.19
CA ASN A 64 4.45 22.03 -13.46
C ASN A 64 5.22 20.72 -13.20
N VAL A 65 4.62 19.54 -13.45
CA VAL A 65 5.24 18.21 -13.21
C VAL A 65 6.60 18.05 -13.90
N LYS A 66 6.78 18.70 -15.06
CA LYS A 66 8.05 18.72 -15.81
C LYS A 66 9.23 19.34 -15.04
N ASN A 67 8.96 20.09 -13.98
CA ASN A 67 9.97 20.80 -13.18
C ASN A 67 10.38 20.01 -11.93
N LEU A 68 9.80 18.83 -11.68
CA LEU A 68 10.13 18.03 -10.49
C LEU A 68 11.59 17.63 -10.50
N LYS A 69 12.18 17.61 -9.30
CA LYS A 69 13.53 17.15 -9.04
C LYS A 69 13.48 16.14 -7.90
N VAL A 70 14.43 15.22 -7.90
CA VAL A 70 14.63 14.30 -6.76
C VAL A 70 14.97 15.15 -5.53
N ALA A 71 14.15 15.05 -4.47
CA ALA A 71 14.39 15.72 -3.21
C ALA A 71 15.48 14.99 -2.40
N TRP A 72 15.39 13.67 -2.33
CA TRP A 72 16.36 12.80 -1.67
C TRP A 72 16.28 11.37 -2.21
N THR A 73 17.27 10.53 -1.88
CA THR A 73 17.28 9.09 -2.19
C THR A 73 17.74 8.33 -0.95
N TYR A 74 16.98 7.31 -0.56
CA TYR A 74 17.35 6.39 0.52
C TYR A 74 17.81 5.05 -0.06
N HIS A 75 19.03 4.64 0.27
CA HIS A 75 19.55 3.33 -0.10
C HIS A 75 19.30 2.35 1.04
N THR A 76 18.39 1.40 0.83
CA THR A 76 17.99 0.40 1.85
C THR A 76 19.12 -0.53 2.29
N GLY A 77 20.20 -0.60 1.51
CA GLY A 77 21.31 -1.52 1.76
C GLY A 77 20.93 -3.00 1.60
N ARG A 78 19.74 -3.31 1.07
CA ARG A 78 19.29 -4.71 0.93
C ARG A 78 20.20 -5.47 -0.03
N ARG A 79 20.33 -6.77 0.22
CA ARG A 79 20.98 -7.70 -0.72
C ARG A 79 20.19 -7.78 -2.03
N LEU A 80 20.91 -7.80 -3.15
CA LEU A 80 20.34 -7.83 -4.51
C LEU A 80 20.59 -9.15 -5.27
N THR A 81 21.36 -10.09 -4.73
CA THR A 81 21.74 -11.34 -5.40
C THR A 81 21.57 -12.55 -4.49
N GLY A 82 21.29 -13.73 -5.07
CA GLY A 82 21.13 -15.01 -4.37
C GLY A 82 19.66 -15.42 -4.13
N ALA A 83 19.44 -16.58 -3.52
CA ALA A 83 18.09 -17.08 -3.26
C ALA A 83 17.28 -16.15 -2.33
N GLY A 84 15.96 -16.09 -2.52
CA GLY A 84 15.04 -15.40 -1.61
C GLY A 84 15.18 -13.87 -1.52
N ILE A 85 15.64 -13.20 -2.58
CA ILE A 85 15.75 -11.72 -2.59
C ILE A 85 14.42 -10.99 -2.83
N GLY A 86 13.41 -11.68 -3.35
CA GLY A 86 12.09 -11.12 -3.67
C GLY A 86 12.12 -9.98 -4.69
N VAL A 87 10.94 -9.39 -4.90
CA VAL A 87 10.72 -8.17 -5.69
C VAL A 87 10.22 -7.08 -4.73
N ASP A 88 10.63 -5.84 -4.96
CA ASP A 88 10.16 -4.70 -4.16
C ASP A 88 8.77 -4.27 -4.63
N GLU A 89 7.76 -4.57 -3.82
CA GLU A 89 6.35 -4.26 -4.05
C GLU A 89 5.82 -3.27 -2.99
N ASN A 90 6.73 -2.62 -2.27
CA ASN A 90 6.36 -1.77 -1.15
C ASN A 90 5.55 -0.55 -1.58
N THR A 91 4.48 -0.26 -0.84
CA THR A 91 3.81 1.04 -0.86
C THR A 91 4.08 1.69 0.49
N PRO A 92 5.00 2.67 0.56
CA PRO A 92 5.34 3.32 1.81
C PRO A 92 4.12 3.93 2.50
N LEU A 93 4.14 3.95 3.83
CA LEU A 93 3.15 4.66 4.64
C LEU A 93 3.78 5.94 5.17
N GLN A 94 3.08 7.06 5.06
CA GLN A 94 3.52 8.34 5.63
C GLN A 94 2.53 8.79 6.70
N ILE A 95 3.03 9.06 7.90
CA ILE A 95 2.23 9.49 9.05
C ILE A 95 2.98 10.63 9.72
N GLY A 96 2.45 11.85 9.65
CA GLY A 96 3.18 13.05 10.03
C GLY A 96 4.52 13.16 9.28
N ASP A 97 5.61 13.50 9.97
CA ASP A 97 6.90 13.69 9.31
C ASP A 97 7.70 12.38 9.10
N THR A 98 7.05 11.22 9.29
CA THR A 98 7.71 9.91 9.16
C THR A 98 7.17 9.10 7.99
N LEU A 99 8.09 8.59 7.17
CA LEU A 99 7.84 7.65 6.08
C LEU A 99 8.34 6.26 6.48
N TYR A 100 7.45 5.28 6.50
CA TYR A 100 7.75 3.88 6.78
C TYR A 100 7.88 3.11 5.47
N SER A 101 9.03 2.44 5.28
CA SER A 101 9.32 1.63 4.10
C SER A 101 9.70 0.21 4.50
N CYS A 102 9.22 -0.78 3.77
CA CYS A 102 9.54 -2.20 3.99
C CYS A 102 10.30 -2.76 2.79
N THR A 103 11.29 -3.61 3.02
CA THR A 103 12.00 -4.33 1.96
C THR A 103 11.45 -5.75 1.79
N PRO A 104 11.73 -6.43 0.67
CA PRO A 104 11.36 -7.84 0.48
C PRO A 104 12.01 -8.82 1.47
N LEU A 105 12.98 -8.35 2.26
CA LEU A 105 13.65 -9.11 3.31
C LEU A 105 13.03 -8.88 4.70
N ASN A 106 11.83 -8.30 4.76
CA ASN A 106 11.09 -7.97 5.98
C ASN A 106 11.78 -6.95 6.90
N VAL A 107 12.68 -6.13 6.34
CA VAL A 107 13.29 -5.01 7.07
C VAL A 107 12.40 -3.78 6.91
N VAL A 108 12.00 -3.19 8.04
CA VAL A 108 11.19 -1.97 8.08
C VAL A 108 12.04 -0.80 8.55
N THR A 109 12.06 0.28 7.79
CA THR A 109 12.77 1.51 8.13
C THR A 109 11.81 2.67 8.31
N ALA A 110 11.96 3.41 9.41
CA ALA A 110 11.36 4.73 9.60
C ALA A 110 12.33 5.81 9.10
N LEU A 111 11.86 6.64 8.17
CA LEU A 111 12.60 7.72 7.52
C LEU A 111 11.94 9.06 7.87
N ASP A 112 12.74 10.09 8.06
CA ASP A 112 12.27 11.49 8.03
C ASP A 112 11.79 11.82 6.60
N ALA A 113 10.55 12.29 6.46
CA ALA A 113 9.88 12.44 5.17
C ALA A 113 10.51 13.53 4.28
N ASP A 114 11.06 14.59 4.88
CA ASP A 114 11.62 15.73 4.17
C ASP A 114 13.09 15.53 3.77
N THR A 115 13.84 14.74 4.54
CA THR A 115 15.29 14.56 4.36
C THR A 115 15.69 13.16 3.91
N GLY A 116 14.83 12.16 4.07
CA GLY A 116 15.11 10.75 3.76
C GLY A 116 16.08 10.08 4.73
N LYS A 117 16.42 10.73 5.86
CA LYS A 117 17.31 10.16 6.88
C LYS A 117 16.59 9.09 7.69
N ALA A 118 17.24 7.95 7.86
CA ALA A 118 16.71 6.88 8.71
C ALA A 118 16.85 7.23 10.20
N ALA A 119 15.74 7.12 10.93
CA ALA A 119 15.72 7.23 12.39
C ALA A 119 15.95 5.86 13.06
N LEU A 120 15.40 4.79 12.48
CA LEU A 120 15.50 3.42 12.98
C LEU A 120 15.20 2.40 11.86
N ALA A 121 15.91 1.28 11.84
CA ALA A 121 15.60 0.10 11.03
C ALA A 121 15.39 -1.09 11.97
N LEU A 122 14.28 -1.82 11.76
CA LEU A 122 13.83 -2.98 12.54
C LEU A 122 13.78 -4.23 11.67
#